data_AF-A0A2T6DZK9-F1
#
_entry.id   AF-A0A2T6DZK9-F1
#
_cell.length_a   1.000
_cell.length_b   1.000
_cell.length_c   1.000
_cell.angle_alpha   90.00
_cell.angle_beta   90.00
_cell.angle_gamma   90.00
#
_symmetry.space_group_name_H-M   'P 1'
#
loop_
_entity.id
_entity.type
_entity.pdbx_description
1 polymer ?
#
loop_
_entity_poly.entity_id
_entity_poly.type
_entity_poly.pdbx_seq_one_letter_code
_entity_poly.pdbx_strand_id
1 'polypeptide(L)'
;MRKFHRGLASFLILLAAAGATRAASELPSSVSGLRLQGVSTRAVRVAVRDASGRLRSEALPAIAVLRSTPWSPADPVRDGAREFEVLLTVASLLRQHALAGVVTVGNRNGRVLPEAEQALRRTSLMGVPVVKVAPNGQAPVDPENVFIEAGSLSEAEARQLLADCLLRFGNLPPCADASRPTESELAAIQDQIARYQTVFSAAEPGSLASVR
;
A
#
# COMPACT_ATOMS: atom_id res chain seq x y z
N MET A 1 -17.36 15.57 -49.36
CA MET A 1 -18.01 14.40 -48.74
C MET A 1 -16.89 13.52 -48.19
N ARG A 2 -16.75 13.12 -46.93
CA ARG A 2 -17.57 13.14 -45.71
C ARG A 2 -16.62 13.44 -44.53
N LYS A 3 -17.06 14.33 -43.62
CA LYS A 3 -16.49 14.52 -42.28
C LYS A 3 -16.79 13.28 -41.44
N PHE A 4 -15.82 12.73 -40.72
CA PHE A 4 -16.08 11.76 -39.65
C PHE A 4 -15.67 12.35 -38.31
N HIS A 5 -16.66 12.92 -37.62
CA HIS A 5 -16.64 13.16 -36.18
C HIS A 5 -16.96 11.86 -35.44
N ARG A 6 -16.07 11.43 -34.55
CA ARG A 6 -16.33 10.56 -33.39
C ARG A 6 -15.27 10.97 -32.35
N GLY A 7 -15.57 11.66 -31.24
CA GLY A 7 -16.68 11.44 -30.35
C GLY A 7 -16.39 10.20 -29.49
N LEU A 8 -15.34 10.24 -28.68
CA LEU A 8 -15.11 9.22 -27.64
C LEU A 8 -15.37 9.85 -26.28
N ALA A 9 -16.46 9.39 -25.68
CA ALA A 9 -17.00 9.83 -24.43
C ALA A 9 -16.03 9.57 -23.27
N SER A 10 -15.91 10.57 -22.40
CA SER A 10 -15.33 10.46 -21.07
C SER A 10 -16.00 9.33 -20.29
N PHE A 11 -15.25 8.28 -20.00
CA PHE A 11 -15.66 7.23 -19.06
C PHE A 11 -15.35 7.73 -17.65
N LEU A 12 -16.31 8.42 -17.04
CA LEU A 12 -16.33 8.68 -15.60
C LEU A 12 -16.77 7.38 -14.91
N ILE A 13 -15.80 6.62 -14.39
CA ILE A 13 -16.07 5.48 -13.52
C ILE A 13 -16.48 6.04 -12.16
N LEU A 14 -17.78 5.99 -11.86
CA LEU A 14 -18.30 6.16 -10.51
C LEU A 14 -17.96 4.91 -9.70
N LEU A 15 -17.00 5.01 -8.78
CA LEU A 15 -16.78 3.99 -7.76
C LEU A 15 -17.71 4.31 -6.57
N ALA A 16 -18.81 3.57 -6.45
CA ALA A 16 -19.58 3.50 -5.22
C ALA A 16 -19.13 2.27 -4.44
N ALA A 17 -18.48 2.46 -3.30
CA ALA A 17 -18.20 1.41 -2.32
C ALA A 17 -18.61 1.92 -0.95
N ALA A 18 -19.61 1.25 -0.36
CA ALA A 18 -20.04 1.46 1.01
C ALA A 18 -18.97 0.86 1.95
N GLY A 19 -18.13 1.73 2.48
CA GLY A 19 -17.11 1.42 3.48
C GLY A 19 -16.56 2.74 3.98
N ALA A 20 -17.13 3.24 5.09
CA ALA A 20 -16.78 4.48 5.80
C ALA A 20 -16.14 5.58 4.94
N THR A 21 -16.90 6.17 4.00
CA THR A 21 -16.53 7.43 3.36
C THR A 21 -16.55 8.52 4.43
N ARG A 22 -15.41 8.71 5.13
CA ARG A 22 -15.24 9.86 6.02
C ARG A 22 -15.34 11.14 5.21
N ALA A 23 -16.04 12.14 5.74
CA ALA A 23 -16.15 13.43 5.09
C ALA A 23 -14.74 13.99 4.85
N ALA A 24 -14.49 14.56 3.66
CA ALA A 24 -13.17 15.10 3.29
C ALA A 24 -12.62 16.11 4.33
N SER A 25 -13.51 16.76 5.10
CA SER A 25 -13.18 17.66 6.21
C SER A 25 -12.38 17.00 7.35
N GLU A 26 -12.45 15.68 7.53
CA GLU A 26 -11.74 14.95 8.60
C GLU A 26 -10.30 14.55 8.24
N LEU A 27 -9.92 14.63 6.96
CA LEU A 27 -8.56 14.32 6.54
C LEU A 27 -7.57 15.37 7.11
N PRO A 28 -6.25 15.14 7.07
CA PRO A 28 -5.25 16.21 7.27
C PRO A 28 -5.10 17.08 6.01
N SER A 29 -4.68 18.35 6.15
CA SER A 29 -4.45 19.23 4.99
C SER A 29 -3.25 18.79 4.14
N SER A 30 -2.28 18.12 4.76
CA SER A 30 -1.14 17.51 4.09
C SER A 30 -0.63 16.30 4.85
N VAL A 31 0.05 15.40 4.14
CA VAL A 31 0.72 14.22 4.70
C VAL A 31 2.13 14.07 4.13
N SER A 32 2.91 13.15 4.67
CA SER A 32 4.17 12.71 4.07
C SER A 32 3.90 11.74 2.92
N GLY A 33 4.46 12.00 1.75
CA GLY A 33 4.53 11.08 0.63
C GLY A 33 5.99 10.78 0.27
N LEU A 34 6.20 10.11 -0.85
CA LEU A 34 7.52 9.71 -1.33
C LEU A 34 7.82 10.28 -2.71
N ARG A 35 9.12 10.45 -2.96
CA ARG A 35 9.63 10.63 -4.32
C ARG A 35 10.88 9.78 -4.49
N LEU A 36 10.97 9.10 -5.63
CA LEU A 36 12.17 8.36 -6.00
C LEU A 36 13.29 9.35 -6.38
N GLN A 37 14.47 9.17 -5.80
CA GLN A 37 15.67 9.94 -6.06
C GLN A 37 16.82 8.97 -6.39
N GLY A 38 17.01 8.69 -7.68
CA GLY A 38 17.90 7.61 -8.11
C GLY A 38 17.36 6.26 -7.67
N VAL A 39 18.06 5.60 -6.75
CA VAL A 39 17.68 4.29 -6.19
C VAL A 39 17.09 4.38 -4.78
N SER A 40 17.10 5.56 -4.14
CA SER A 40 16.52 5.77 -2.82
C SER A 40 15.22 6.58 -2.88
N THR A 41 14.50 6.61 -1.77
CA THR A 41 13.28 7.41 -1.64
C THR A 41 13.50 8.55 -0.66
N ARG A 42 12.82 9.66 -0.91
CA ARG A 42 12.81 10.82 -0.02
C ARG A 42 11.39 11.18 0.34
N ALA A 43 11.17 11.52 1.62
CA ALA A 43 9.92 12.08 2.09
C ALA A 43 9.65 13.44 1.44
N VAL A 44 8.43 13.64 0.93
CA VAL A 44 7.94 14.90 0.38
C VAL A 44 6.60 15.25 1.00
N ARG A 45 6.29 16.53 1.18
CA ARG A 45 4.97 16.93 1.66
C ARG A 45 3.96 16.88 0.51
N VAL A 46 2.86 16.17 0.71
CA VAL A 46 1.74 16.08 -0.23
C VAL A 46 0.55 16.82 0.34
N ALA A 47 0.05 17.83 -0.36
CA ALA A 47 -1.19 18.50 0.00
C ALA A 47 -2.38 17.58 -0.34
N VAL A 48 -3.14 17.18 0.67
CA VAL A 48 -4.29 16.28 0.52
C VAL A 48 -5.53 17.07 0.13
N ARG A 49 -5.72 18.26 0.74
CA ARG A 49 -6.85 19.14 0.44
C ARG A 49 -6.43 20.43 -0.24
N ASP A 50 -7.35 20.98 -1.02
CA ASP A 50 -7.31 22.36 -1.47
C ASP A 50 -7.95 23.33 -0.46
N ALA A 51 -7.93 24.63 -0.78
CA ALA A 51 -8.51 25.68 0.06
C ALA A 51 -10.04 25.56 0.22
N SER A 52 -10.71 24.83 -0.67
CA SER A 52 -12.16 24.55 -0.61
C SER A 52 -12.50 23.28 0.18
N GLY A 53 -11.48 22.59 0.72
CA GLY A 53 -11.63 21.37 1.49
C GLY A 53 -11.81 20.11 0.64
N ARG A 54 -11.59 20.18 -0.68
CA ARG A 54 -11.72 19.04 -1.59
C ARG A 54 -10.41 18.27 -1.74
N LEU A 55 -10.49 16.98 -2.01
CA LEU A 55 -9.34 16.13 -2.25
C LEU A 55 -8.62 16.55 -3.55
N ARG A 56 -7.30 16.71 -3.47
CA ARG A 56 -6.44 17.00 -4.61
C ARG A 56 -6.16 15.76 -5.44
N SER A 57 -6.11 15.91 -6.77
CA SER A 57 -5.81 14.80 -7.68
C SER A 57 -4.40 14.25 -7.48
N GLU A 58 -3.43 15.09 -7.08
CA GLU A 58 -2.06 14.66 -6.81
C GLU A 58 -1.91 13.87 -5.51
N ALA A 59 -2.94 13.90 -4.66
CA ALA A 59 -3.02 13.12 -3.43
C ALA A 59 -3.76 11.79 -3.61
N LEU A 60 -4.21 11.44 -4.83
CA LEU A 60 -4.84 10.14 -5.07
C LEU A 60 -3.82 9.01 -4.84
N PRO A 61 -4.03 8.14 -3.85
CA PRO A 61 -3.10 7.05 -3.59
C PRO A 61 -3.16 6.02 -4.72
N ALA A 62 -2.00 5.52 -5.11
CA ALA A 62 -1.90 4.41 -6.05
C ALA A 62 -1.47 3.13 -5.32
N ILE A 63 -2.28 2.08 -5.43
CA ILE A 63 -2.02 0.80 -4.77
C ILE A 63 -1.79 -0.27 -5.81
N ALA A 64 -0.58 -0.85 -5.82
CA ALA A 64 -0.28 -2.02 -6.62
C ALA A 64 -0.75 -3.29 -5.90
N VAL A 65 -1.20 -4.28 -6.65
CA VAL A 65 -1.50 -5.62 -6.13
C VAL A 65 -0.52 -6.61 -6.73
N LEU A 66 0.20 -7.33 -5.88
CA LEU A 66 1.14 -8.38 -6.25
C LEU A 66 0.61 -9.71 -5.73
N ARG A 67 0.53 -10.73 -6.60
CA ARG A 67 -0.02 -12.04 -6.24
C ARG A 67 1.08 -13.07 -6.25
N SER A 68 1.26 -13.80 -5.15
CA SER A 68 2.27 -14.85 -5.08
C SER A 68 1.93 -15.95 -6.08
N THR A 69 2.86 -16.25 -6.97
CA THR A 69 2.78 -17.45 -7.81
C THR A 69 3.21 -18.67 -6.99
N PRO A 70 2.54 -19.82 -7.13
CA PRO A 70 3.01 -21.06 -6.51
C PRO A 70 4.43 -21.39 -6.99
N TRP A 71 5.22 -21.97 -6.08
CA TRP A 71 6.52 -22.53 -6.45
C TRP A 71 6.32 -23.72 -7.40
N SER A 72 7.21 -23.86 -8.39
CA SER A 72 7.20 -24.96 -9.36
C SER A 72 8.62 -25.47 -9.59
N PRO A 73 8.90 -26.77 -9.40
CA PRO A 73 10.21 -27.35 -9.69
C PRO A 73 10.56 -27.33 -11.18
N ALA A 74 9.57 -27.12 -12.05
CA ALA A 74 9.74 -27.10 -13.50
C ALA A 74 10.16 -25.72 -14.05
N ASP A 75 10.33 -24.69 -13.20
CA ASP A 75 10.64 -23.33 -13.65
C ASP A 75 11.65 -22.61 -12.72
N PRO A 76 12.93 -23.01 -12.74
CA PRO A 76 13.98 -22.41 -11.89
C PRO A 76 14.34 -20.97 -12.30
N VAL A 77 13.98 -20.54 -13.51
CA VAL A 77 14.23 -19.16 -14.00
C VAL A 77 13.39 -18.14 -13.22
N ARG A 78 12.26 -18.56 -12.63
CA ARG A 78 11.37 -17.67 -11.88
C ARG A 78 11.89 -17.20 -10.54
N ASP A 79 12.91 -17.82 -9.96
CA ASP A 79 13.31 -17.49 -8.58
C ASP A 79 13.88 -16.06 -8.47
N GLY A 80 14.71 -15.62 -9.42
CA GLY A 80 15.18 -14.22 -9.50
C GLY A 80 14.16 -13.23 -10.09
N ALA A 81 13.22 -13.70 -10.90
CA ALA A 81 12.23 -12.85 -11.57
C ALA A 81 11.24 -12.21 -10.58
N ARG A 82 10.98 -12.86 -9.44
CA ARG A 82 10.00 -12.39 -8.44
C ARG A 82 10.46 -11.14 -7.68
N GLU A 83 11.71 -11.10 -7.22
CA GLU A 83 12.26 -9.89 -6.61
C GLU A 83 12.20 -8.72 -7.60
N PHE A 84 12.58 -8.98 -8.85
CA PHE A 84 12.59 -7.97 -9.89
C PHE A 84 11.19 -7.42 -10.22
N GLU A 85 10.17 -8.28 -10.25
CA GLU A 85 8.77 -7.87 -10.45
C GLU A 85 8.30 -6.90 -9.35
N VAL A 86 8.59 -7.21 -8.07
CA VAL A 86 8.26 -6.33 -6.94
C VAL A 86 8.95 -4.98 -7.10
N LEU A 87 10.27 -4.98 -7.30
CA LEU A 87 11.07 -3.75 -7.35
C LEU A 87 10.71 -2.87 -8.56
N LEU A 88 10.48 -3.46 -9.73
CA LEU A 88 10.05 -2.71 -10.92
C LEU A 88 8.64 -2.11 -10.75
N THR A 89 7.73 -2.87 -10.15
CA THR A 89 6.37 -2.39 -9.87
C THR A 89 6.41 -1.18 -8.93
N VAL A 90 7.16 -1.29 -7.83
CA VAL A 90 7.33 -0.21 -6.85
C VAL A 90 8.02 1.01 -7.47
N ALA A 91 9.09 0.80 -8.25
CA ALA A 91 9.76 1.90 -8.94
C ALA A 91 8.83 2.61 -9.95
N SER A 92 7.99 1.86 -10.67
CA SER A 92 6.98 2.44 -11.58
C SER A 92 5.94 3.26 -10.82
N LEU A 93 5.46 2.75 -9.69
CA LEU A 93 4.49 3.40 -8.82
C LEU A 93 5.02 4.74 -8.28
N LEU A 94 6.24 4.74 -7.74
CA LEU A 94 6.89 5.91 -7.14
C LEU A 94 7.34 6.98 -8.14
N ARG A 95 7.45 6.63 -9.43
CA ARG A 95 7.70 7.61 -10.50
C ARG A 95 6.46 8.45 -10.82
N GLN A 96 5.28 7.91 -10.56
CA GLN A 96 4.01 8.49 -10.98
C GLN A 96 3.19 9.06 -9.81
N HIS A 97 3.36 8.50 -8.62
CA HIS A 97 2.51 8.80 -7.46
C HIS A 97 3.35 9.09 -6.22
N ALA A 98 3.01 10.17 -5.52
CA ALA A 98 3.66 10.52 -4.25
C ALA A 98 3.07 9.73 -3.08
N LEU A 99 1.82 9.27 -3.18
CA LEU A 99 1.19 8.37 -2.22
C LEU A 99 1.03 7.01 -2.87
N ALA A 100 1.81 6.05 -2.39
CA ALA A 100 1.95 4.74 -3.01
C ALA A 100 1.92 3.65 -1.95
N GLY A 101 1.28 2.52 -2.25
CA GLY A 101 1.24 1.34 -1.39
C GLY A 101 1.18 0.04 -2.18
N VAL A 102 1.41 -1.07 -1.50
CA VAL A 102 1.36 -2.41 -2.10
C VAL A 102 0.45 -3.30 -1.26
N VAL A 103 -0.41 -4.06 -1.93
CA VAL A 103 -1.09 -5.21 -1.36
C VAL A 103 -0.46 -6.46 -1.96
N THR A 104 0.06 -7.35 -1.11
CA THR A 104 0.54 -8.67 -1.53
C THR A 104 -0.44 -9.75 -1.12
N VAL A 105 -0.77 -10.64 -2.05
CA VAL A 105 -1.68 -11.77 -1.83
C VAL A 105 -0.83 -13.04 -1.75
N GLY A 106 -0.71 -13.57 -0.54
CA GLY A 106 0.06 -14.78 -0.26
C GLY A 106 -0.75 -16.06 -0.35
N ASN A 107 -0.25 -17.10 0.30
CA ASN A 107 -1.01 -18.33 0.57
C ASN A 107 -2.05 -18.11 1.69
N ARG A 108 -2.69 -19.19 2.16
CA ARG A 108 -3.70 -19.14 3.25
C ARG A 108 -3.22 -18.50 4.57
N ASN A 109 -1.91 -18.31 4.75
CA ASN A 109 -1.31 -17.65 5.90
C ASN A 109 -0.69 -16.29 5.55
N GLY A 110 -1.00 -15.74 4.36
CA GLY A 110 -0.43 -14.49 3.85
C GLY A 110 1.05 -14.57 3.49
N ARG A 111 1.66 -15.76 3.49
CA ARG A 111 3.09 -15.93 3.18
C ARG A 111 3.32 -15.92 1.67
N VAL A 112 4.41 -15.30 1.27
CA VAL A 112 4.91 -15.30 -0.10
C VAL A 112 6.26 -16.03 -0.15
N LEU A 113 6.83 -16.20 -1.35
CA LEU A 113 8.13 -16.84 -1.49
C LEU A 113 9.27 -15.92 -0.98
N PRO A 114 10.37 -16.48 -0.46
CA PRO A 114 11.41 -15.71 0.24
C PRO A 114 11.97 -14.52 -0.55
N GLU A 115 12.22 -14.65 -1.85
CA GLU A 115 12.79 -13.60 -2.70
C GLU A 115 11.82 -12.42 -2.85
N ALA A 116 10.52 -12.73 -3.04
CA ALA A 116 9.48 -11.72 -3.06
C ALA A 116 9.31 -11.05 -1.67
N GLU A 117 9.38 -11.84 -0.59
CA GLU A 117 9.28 -11.31 0.78
C GLU A 117 10.44 -10.36 1.12
N GLN A 118 11.67 -10.68 0.69
CA GLN A 118 12.82 -9.78 0.84
C GLN A 118 12.63 -8.47 0.04
N ALA A 119 12.12 -8.55 -1.18
CA ALA A 119 11.85 -7.37 -2.01
C ALA A 119 10.75 -6.49 -1.40
N LEU A 120 9.69 -7.11 -0.86
CA LEU A 120 8.62 -6.41 -0.14
C LEU A 120 9.12 -5.79 1.15
N ARG A 121 9.99 -6.49 1.90
CA ARG A 121 10.63 -5.94 3.10
C ARG A 121 11.43 -4.69 2.75
N ARG A 122 12.25 -4.74 1.69
CA ARG A 122 12.98 -3.57 1.19
C ARG A 122 12.03 -2.44 0.77
N THR A 123 10.90 -2.77 0.17
CA THR A 123 9.84 -1.81 -0.21
C THR A 123 9.30 -1.05 1.00
N SER A 124 9.01 -1.75 2.12
CA SER A 124 8.62 -1.10 3.39
C SER A 124 9.71 -0.19 3.93
N LEU A 125 10.97 -0.62 3.90
CA LEU A 125 12.12 0.20 4.34
C LEU A 125 12.35 1.43 3.44
N MET A 126 11.92 1.38 2.18
CA MET A 126 11.88 2.53 1.28
C MET A 126 10.67 3.46 1.53
N GLY A 127 9.86 3.20 2.56
CA GLY A 127 8.73 4.04 2.96
C GLY A 127 7.37 3.61 2.38
N VAL A 128 7.32 2.59 1.53
CA VAL A 128 6.08 2.17 0.86
C VAL A 128 5.37 1.13 1.73
N PRO A 129 4.18 1.43 2.30
CA PRO A 129 3.46 0.46 3.12
C PRO A 129 3.06 -0.75 2.28
N VAL A 130 3.31 -1.94 2.84
CA VAL A 130 2.96 -3.23 2.26
C VAL A 130 1.94 -3.91 3.17
N VAL A 131 0.81 -4.32 2.59
CA VAL A 131 -0.25 -5.08 3.26
C VAL A 131 -0.22 -6.52 2.80
N LYS A 132 -0.24 -7.48 3.73
CA LYS A 132 -0.30 -8.92 3.46
C LYS A 132 -1.71 -9.44 3.60
N VAL A 133 -2.20 -10.08 2.53
CA VAL A 133 -3.53 -10.70 2.45
C VAL A 133 -3.41 -12.21 2.38
N ALA A 134 -4.21 -12.90 3.18
CA ALA A 134 -4.30 -14.35 3.26
C ALA A 134 -5.62 -14.85 2.63
N PRO A 135 -5.65 -15.18 1.32
CA PRO A 135 -6.89 -15.61 0.68
C PRO A 135 -7.47 -16.87 1.34
N ASN A 136 -8.73 -16.78 1.78
CA ASN A 136 -9.45 -17.85 2.47
C ASN A 136 -8.73 -18.38 3.73
N GLY A 137 -8.03 -17.49 4.44
CA GLY A 137 -7.35 -17.79 5.69
C GLY A 137 -7.10 -16.52 6.49
N GLN A 138 -6.10 -16.54 7.37
CA GLN A 138 -5.73 -15.40 8.19
C GLN A 138 -4.21 -15.40 8.37
N ALA A 139 -3.59 -14.24 8.14
CA ALA A 139 -2.20 -14.04 8.52
C ALA A 139 -2.13 -13.69 10.01
N PRO A 140 -1.28 -14.35 10.82
CA PRO A 140 -1.06 -13.91 12.19
C PRO A 140 -0.43 -12.51 12.19
N VAL A 141 -0.89 -11.66 13.10
CA VAL A 141 -0.26 -10.35 13.31
C VAL A 141 1.11 -10.57 13.96
N ASP A 142 2.16 -10.13 13.27
CA ASP A 142 3.52 -10.10 13.79
C ASP A 142 3.90 -8.65 14.14
N PRO A 143 3.98 -8.29 15.44
CA PRO A 143 4.22 -6.92 15.87
C PRO A 143 5.62 -6.40 15.53
N GLU A 144 6.58 -7.30 15.27
CA GLU A 144 7.95 -6.93 14.91
C GLU A 144 8.13 -6.76 13.39
N ASN A 145 7.10 -7.03 12.61
CA ASN A 145 7.18 -7.02 11.16
C ASN A 145 7.12 -5.61 10.58
N VAL A 146 7.68 -5.44 9.38
CA VAL A 146 7.58 -4.20 8.59
C VAL A 146 6.40 -4.24 7.61
N PHE A 147 5.42 -5.10 7.88
CA PHE A 147 4.22 -5.29 7.07
C PHE A 147 2.97 -5.00 7.89
N ILE A 148 1.90 -4.66 7.19
CA ILE A 148 0.55 -4.55 7.74
C ILE A 148 -0.16 -5.87 7.44
N GLU A 149 -0.73 -6.50 8.44
CA GLU A 149 -1.43 -7.77 8.27
C GLU A 149 -2.92 -7.51 8.11
N ALA A 150 -3.50 -7.96 6.99
CA ALA A 150 -4.90 -7.68 6.66
C ALA A 150 -5.91 -8.57 7.41
N GLY A 151 -5.42 -9.53 8.19
CA GLY A 151 -6.26 -10.51 8.88
C GLY A 151 -7.16 -11.28 7.92
N SER A 152 -8.48 -11.14 8.11
CA SER A 152 -9.53 -11.79 7.30
C SER A 152 -10.06 -10.95 6.14
N LEU A 153 -9.55 -9.73 5.95
CA LEU A 153 -10.01 -8.84 4.88
C LEU A 153 -9.70 -9.42 3.49
N SER A 154 -10.62 -9.19 2.55
CA SER A 154 -10.38 -9.45 1.13
C SER A 154 -9.33 -8.49 0.56
N GLU A 155 -8.75 -8.84 -0.59
CA GLU A 155 -7.83 -7.98 -1.32
C GLU A 155 -8.44 -6.60 -1.64
N ALA A 156 -9.72 -6.57 -2.02
CA ALA A 156 -10.40 -5.33 -2.38
C ALA A 156 -10.56 -4.41 -1.15
N GLU A 157 -10.94 -4.97 -0.01
CA GLU A 157 -11.07 -4.24 1.26
C GLU A 157 -9.71 -3.74 1.74
N ALA A 158 -8.69 -4.60 1.73
CA ALA A 158 -7.33 -4.24 2.11
C ALA A 158 -6.77 -3.10 1.23
N ARG A 159 -7.01 -3.16 -0.08
CA ARG A 159 -6.60 -2.11 -1.02
C ARG A 159 -7.28 -0.78 -0.74
N GLN A 160 -8.59 -0.80 -0.49
CA GLN A 160 -9.35 0.40 -0.16
C GLN A 160 -8.86 1.01 1.15
N LEU A 161 -8.73 0.19 2.20
CA LEU A 161 -8.32 0.64 3.52
C LEU A 161 -6.88 1.19 3.52
N LEU A 162 -5.99 0.61 2.72
CA LEU A 162 -4.64 1.13 2.54
C LEU A 162 -4.62 2.51 1.88
N ALA A 163 -5.47 2.73 0.87
CA ALA A 163 -5.61 4.05 0.25
C ALA A 163 -6.11 5.10 1.27
N ASP A 164 -7.10 4.73 2.09
CA ASP A 164 -7.62 5.62 3.14
C ASP A 164 -6.54 5.92 4.21
N CYS A 165 -5.74 4.93 4.59
CA CYS A 165 -4.62 5.13 5.51
C CYS A 165 -3.55 6.06 4.94
N LEU A 166 -3.22 5.94 3.65
CA LEU A 166 -2.26 6.84 2.99
C LEU A 166 -2.75 8.30 2.99
N LEU A 167 -4.05 8.53 2.78
CA LEU A 167 -4.65 9.87 2.86
C LEU A 167 -4.64 10.45 4.28
N ARG A 168 -4.72 9.59 5.29
CA ARG A 168 -4.80 9.99 6.70
C ARG A 168 -3.43 10.14 7.37
N PHE A 169 -2.50 9.27 7.04
CA PHE A 169 -1.23 9.12 7.75
C PHE A 169 -0.01 9.39 6.87
N GLY A 170 -0.15 9.31 5.55
CA GLY A 170 0.97 9.37 4.62
C GLY A 170 1.83 8.10 4.63
N ASN A 171 2.77 8.02 3.70
CA ASN A 171 3.74 6.93 3.58
C ASN A 171 4.57 6.71 4.87
N LEU A 172 5.19 5.53 4.97
CA LEU A 172 6.13 5.23 6.05
C LEU A 172 7.38 6.12 5.93
N PRO A 173 8.05 6.45 7.04
CA PRO A 173 9.32 7.16 6.98
C PRO A 173 10.36 6.28 6.24
N PRO A 174 10.99 6.77 5.15
CA PRO A 174 11.98 5.99 4.43
C PRO A 174 13.30 5.94 5.19
N CYS A 175 13.95 4.78 5.22
CA CYS A 175 15.33 4.65 5.68
C CYS A 175 16.29 5.40 4.74
N ALA A 176 17.37 5.95 5.28
CA ALA A 176 18.46 6.51 4.48
C ALA A 176 19.14 5.44 3.60
N ASP A 177 19.32 4.24 4.15
CA ASP A 177 19.80 3.05 3.45
C ASP A 177 18.94 1.83 3.82
N ALA A 178 18.04 1.43 2.91
CA ALA A 178 17.16 0.29 3.11
C ALA A 178 17.88 -1.07 3.21
N SER A 179 19.16 -1.15 2.82
CA SER A 179 19.97 -2.36 3.01
C SER A 179 20.57 -2.46 4.41
N ARG A 180 20.64 -1.34 5.13
CA ARG A 180 21.27 -1.21 6.45
C ARG A 180 20.47 -0.25 7.35
N PRO A 181 19.19 -0.56 7.65
CA PRO A 181 18.36 0.32 8.48
C PRO A 181 18.91 0.38 9.91
N THR A 182 18.87 1.57 10.50
CA THR A 182 19.18 1.79 11.92
C THR A 182 18.01 1.38 12.81
N GLU A 183 18.28 1.10 14.09
CA GLU A 183 17.23 0.80 15.08
C GLU A 183 16.20 1.93 15.19
N SER A 184 16.64 3.19 15.14
CA SER A 184 15.75 4.35 15.18
C SER A 184 14.84 4.44 13.95
N GLU A 185 15.34 4.08 12.77
CA GLU A 185 14.51 4.07 11.55
C GLU A 185 13.50 2.93 11.59
N LEU A 186 13.90 1.75 12.07
CA LEU A 186 12.99 0.61 12.26
C LEU A 186 11.88 0.94 13.25
N ALA A 187 12.21 1.55 14.39
CA ALA A 187 11.22 1.99 15.38
C ALA A 187 10.22 2.99 14.77
N ALA A 188 10.71 3.98 14.01
CA ALA A 188 9.82 4.96 13.34
C ALA A 188 8.90 4.31 12.29
N ILE A 189 9.38 3.28 11.59
CA ILE A 189 8.56 2.49 10.66
C ILE A 189 7.51 1.68 11.43
N GLN A 190 7.91 0.99 12.50
CA GLN A 190 7.01 0.19 13.35
C GLN A 190 5.91 1.04 13.99
N ASP A 191 6.25 2.23 14.50
CA ASP A 191 5.27 3.18 15.05
C ASP A 191 4.20 3.57 14.02
N GLN A 192 4.62 3.85 12.78
CA GLN A 192 3.69 4.17 11.71
C GLN A 192 2.87 2.95 11.28
N ILE A 193 3.49 1.76 11.21
CA ILE A 193 2.77 0.50 10.92
C ILE A 193 1.71 0.23 11.98
N ALA A 194 1.99 0.44 13.27
CA ALA A 194 1.03 0.24 14.34
C ALA A 194 -0.24 1.10 14.16
N ARG A 195 -0.08 2.34 13.65
CA ARG A 195 -1.22 3.21 13.31
C ARG A 195 -2.06 2.67 12.16
N TYR A 196 -1.42 2.10 11.14
CA TYR A 196 -2.10 1.42 10.05
C TYR A 196 -2.80 0.15 10.55
N GLN A 197 -2.07 -0.69 11.28
CA GLN A 197 -2.58 -1.95 11.83
C GLN A 197 -3.81 -1.73 12.72
N THR A 198 -3.84 -0.66 13.51
CA THR A 198 -5.02 -0.28 14.33
C THR A 198 -6.28 -0.11 13.47
N VAL A 199 -6.14 0.50 12.28
CA VAL A 199 -7.25 0.69 11.34
C VAL A 199 -7.68 -0.65 10.71
N PHE A 200 -6.71 -1.49 10.34
CA PHE A 200 -6.97 -2.81 9.77
C PHE A 200 -7.67 -3.74 10.78
N SER A 201 -7.17 -3.82 12.00
CA SER A 201 -7.76 -4.65 13.06
C SER A 201 -9.15 -4.18 13.49
N ALA A 202 -9.46 -2.89 13.37
CA ALA A 202 -10.81 -2.36 13.61
C ALA A 202 -11.80 -2.69 12.48
N ALA A 203 -11.31 -2.93 11.26
CA ALA A 203 -12.13 -3.27 10.10
C ALA A 203 -12.48 -4.76 10.01
N GLU A 204 -11.81 -5.62 10.78
CA GLU A 204 -12.09 -7.06 10.76
C GLU A 204 -13.51 -7.39 11.26
N PRO A 205 -14.26 -8.26 10.55
CA PRO A 205 -15.55 -8.74 11.02
C PRO A 205 -15.44 -9.38 12.40
N GLY A 206 -16.16 -8.84 13.39
CA GLY A 206 -16.13 -9.32 14.78
C GLY A 206 -15.32 -8.48 15.77
N SER A 207 -14.62 -7.44 15.30
CA SER A 207 -13.86 -6.48 16.14
C SER A 207 -14.75 -5.61 17.06
N LEU A 208 -16.08 -5.70 16.96
CA LEU A 208 -17.05 -5.04 17.86
C LEU A 208 -17.24 -5.77 19.21
N ALA A 209 -16.17 -6.28 19.81
CA ALA A 209 -16.22 -6.93 21.12
C ALA A 209 -15.16 -6.37 22.10
N SER A 210 -15.36 -5.13 22.58
CA SER A 210 -15.27 -4.75 24.01
C SER A 210 -15.27 -3.22 24.16
N VAL A 211 -16.45 -2.61 24.10
CA VAL A 211 -16.70 -1.36 24.84
C VAL A 211 -18.02 -1.56 25.57
N ARG A 212 -17.90 -2.02 26.81
CA ARG A 212 -18.89 -1.85 27.88
C ARG A 212 -18.20 -1.12 29.01
#